data_AF-A0A7L2NGG1-F1
#
_entry.id   AF-A0A7L2NGG1-F1
#
_cell.length_a   1.000
_cell.length_b   1.000
_cell.length_c   1.000
_cell.angle_alpha   90.00
_cell.angle_beta   90.00
_cell.angle_gamma   90.00
#
_symmetry.space_group_name_H-M   'P 1'
#
loop_
_entity.id
_entity.type
_entity.pdbx_description
1 polymer ?
#
loop_
_entity_poly.entity_id
_entity_poly.type
_entity_poly.pdbx_seq_one_letter_code
_entity_poly.pdbx_strand_id
1 'polypeptide(L)'
;SSVKVIGRPWVAYEHENYGGRFLVLEEGEHNFVGKDMNDKISSLEVITEDLTNPQITLYEHVNYQGRSRIITRATNLAAGHHNDMMSSHKVQKGVWLLCE
;
A
#
# COMPACT_ATOMS: atom_id res chain seq x y z
N SER A 1 12.10 -1.83 18.67
CA SER A 1 11.54 -0.54 18.24
C SER A 1 10.02 -0.56 18.24
N SER A 2 9.42 0.44 18.90
CA SER A 2 7.98 0.71 18.95
C SER A 2 7.67 2.09 18.34
N VAL A 3 6.43 2.33 17.94
CA VAL A 3 5.97 3.57 17.29
C VAL A 3 4.60 3.97 17.84
N LYS A 4 4.37 5.27 17.97
CA LYS A 4 3.05 5.85 18.17
C LYS A 4 2.78 6.85 17.06
N VAL A 5 1.70 6.63 16.31
CA VAL A 5 1.22 7.52 15.25
C VAL A 5 0.01 8.30 15.77
N ILE A 6 0.02 9.61 15.54
CA ILE A 6 -1.07 10.51 15.91
C ILE A 6 -1.50 11.25 14.63
N GLY A 7 -2.79 11.19 14.29
CA GLY A 7 -3.33 11.81 13.09
C GLY A 7 -3.15 10.96 11.83
N ARG A 8 -2.46 11.51 10.82
CA ARG A 8 -2.39 10.89 9.48
C ARG A 8 -1.50 9.63 9.48
N PRO A 9 -1.77 8.67 8.58
CA PRO A 9 -0.89 7.53 8.40
C PRO A 9 0.44 7.93 7.76
N TRP A 10 1.46 7.12 8.00
CA TRP A 10 2.82 7.31 7.50
C TRP A 10 3.33 6.05 6.80
N VAL A 11 4.30 6.21 5.92
CA VAL A 11 5.11 5.12 5.38
C VAL A 11 6.51 5.23 5.98
N ALA A 12 6.96 4.18 6.66
CA ALA A 12 8.32 4.06 7.17
C ALA A 12 9.18 3.25 6.21
N TYR A 13 10.39 3.73 5.92
CA TYR A 13 11.32 3.13 4.98
C TYR A 13 12.61 2.68 5.67
N GLU A 14 13.15 1.55 5.21
CA GLU A 14 14.40 0.97 5.71
C GLU A 14 15.62 1.86 5.41
N HIS A 15 15.66 2.49 4.24
CA HIS A 15 16.79 3.34 3.85
C HIS A 15 16.42 4.83 3.87
N GLU A 16 17.45 5.67 3.84
CA GLU A 16 17.30 7.09 3.58
C GLU A 16 16.67 7.33 2.19
N ASN A 17 16.12 8.53 1.97
CA ASN A 17 15.51 8.93 0.70
C ASN A 17 14.40 7.98 0.22
N TYR A 18 13.60 7.43 1.16
CA TYR A 18 12.40 6.62 0.89
C TYR A 18 12.68 5.32 0.12
N GLY A 19 13.86 4.72 0.34
CA GLY A 19 14.27 3.47 -0.31
C GLY A 19 14.15 2.23 0.58
N GLY A 20 14.37 1.06 -0.03
CA GLY A 20 14.38 -0.22 0.67
C GLY A 20 12.98 -0.75 0.98
N ARG A 21 12.88 -1.62 1.99
CA ARG A 21 11.58 -2.12 2.47
C ARG A 21 10.79 -0.99 3.10
N PHE A 22 9.46 -1.12 3.06
CA PHE A 22 8.56 -0.15 3.67
C PHE A 22 7.51 -0.81 4.56
N LEU A 23 6.96 -0.02 5.47
CA LEU A 23 5.86 -0.39 6.36
C LEU A 23 4.88 0.77 6.44
N VAL A 24 3.59 0.51 6.21
CA VAL A 24 2.54 1.50 6.43
C VAL A 24 2.13 1.49 7.90
N LEU A 25 2.10 2.66 8.51
CA LEU A 25 1.79 2.88 9.91
C LEU A 25 0.50 3.71 10.00
N GLU A 26 -0.59 3.04 10.37
CA GLU A 26 -1.86 3.68 10.68
C GLU A 26 -1.84 4.35 12.06
N GLU A 27 -2.79 5.26 12.29
CA GLU A 27 -2.97 5.93 13.59
C GLU A 27 -3.12 4.91 14.72
N GLY A 28 -2.38 5.12 15.82
CA GLY A 28 -2.41 4.23 16.97
C GLY A 28 -1.03 3.92 17.54
N GLU A 29 -1.00 2.91 18.42
CA GLU A 29 0.20 2.46 19.11
C GLU A 29 0.64 1.10 18.58
N HIS A 30 1.90 1.04 18.13
CA HIS A 30 2.56 -0.13 17.59
C HIS A 30 3.68 -0.52 18.54
N ASN A 31 3.45 -1.52 19.39
CA ASN A 31 4.44 -1.99 20.36
C ASN A 31 5.67 -2.64 19.70
N PHE A 32 5.56 -3.02 18.43
CA PHE A 32 6.65 -3.59 17.65
C PHE A 32 6.45 -3.33 16.15
N VAL A 33 7.47 -2.77 15.48
CA VAL A 33 7.44 -2.47 14.03
C VAL A 33 7.72 -3.69 13.13
N GLY A 34 7.76 -4.89 13.70
CA GLY A 34 8.05 -6.13 12.97
C GLY A 34 9.55 -6.42 12.83
N LYS A 35 9.87 -7.71 12.68
CA LYS A 35 11.26 -8.21 12.64
C LYS A 35 12.07 -7.61 11.49
N ASP A 36 11.40 -7.32 10.38
CA ASP A 36 12.03 -6.81 9.16
C ASP A 36 12.40 -5.34 9.23
N MET A 37 11.67 -4.54 10.00
CA MET A 37 11.90 -3.09 10.12
C MET A 37 12.53 -2.69 11.45
N ASN A 38 12.57 -3.59 12.44
CA ASN A 38 13.11 -3.30 13.76
C ASN A 38 14.57 -2.83 13.68
N ASP A 39 14.80 -1.61 14.19
CA ASP A 39 16.10 -0.92 14.24
C ASP A 39 16.70 -0.63 12.86
N LYS A 40 15.85 -0.59 11.83
CA LYS A 40 16.25 -0.32 10.44
C LYS A 40 15.50 0.85 9.79
N ILE A 41 14.54 1.49 10.45
CA ILE A 41 13.79 2.62 9.85
C ILE A 41 14.72 3.83 9.75
N SER A 42 14.87 4.40 8.55
CA SER A 42 15.78 5.52 8.27
C SER A 42 15.10 6.73 7.61
N SER A 43 13.90 6.58 7.05
CA SER A 43 13.10 7.71 6.57
C SER A 43 11.60 7.46 6.71
N LEU A 44 10.82 8.55 6.75
CA LEU A 44 9.38 8.56 6.98
C LEU A 44 8.70 9.51 6.01
N GLU A 45 7.61 9.08 5.39
CA GLU A 45 6.76 9.91 4.51
C GLU A 45 5.32 9.93 5.05
N VAL A 46 4.74 11.12 5.15
CA VAL A 46 3.32 11.25 5.56
C VAL A 46 2.41 11.05 4.36
N ILE A 47 1.37 10.22 4.51
CA ILE A 47 0.36 10.06 3.45
C ILE A 47 -0.55 11.29 3.47
N THR A 48 -0.48 12.08 2.39
CA THR A 48 -1.21 13.35 2.29
C THR A 48 -2.49 13.29 1.47
N GLU A 49 -2.71 12.16 0.82
CA GLU A 49 -3.84 11.89 -0.05
C GLU A 49 -5.16 11.83 0.72
N ASP A 50 -6.25 12.10 0.00
CA ASP A 50 -7.60 11.86 0.49
C ASP A 50 -7.92 10.37 0.37
N LEU A 51 -8.03 9.71 1.53
CA LEU A 51 -8.32 8.28 1.63
C LEU A 51 -9.83 7.99 1.61
N THR A 52 -10.70 9.00 1.52
CA THR A 52 -12.14 8.78 1.43
C THR A 52 -12.55 8.26 0.05
N ASN A 53 -13.42 7.25 -0.01
CA ASN A 53 -13.90 6.64 -1.26
C ASN A 53 -12.76 6.29 -2.25
N PRO A 54 -11.75 5.50 -1.84
CA PRO A 54 -10.60 5.20 -2.68
C PRO A 54 -11.05 4.41 -3.92
N GLN A 55 -10.30 4.54 -5.03
CA GLN A 55 -10.59 3.81 -6.26
C GLN A 55 -9.31 3.48 -7.03
N ILE A 56 -9.19 2.22 -7.41
CA ILE A 56 -8.18 1.71 -8.35
C ILE A 56 -8.85 0.86 -9.42
N THR A 57 -8.34 0.90 -10.64
CA THR A 57 -8.70 -0.02 -11.71
C THR A 57 -7.53 -0.92 -12.05
N LEU A 58 -7.74 -2.23 -12.00
CA LEU A 58 -6.77 -3.24 -12.42
C LEU A 58 -7.12 -3.72 -13.83
N TYR A 59 -6.10 -4.01 -14.64
CA TYR A 59 -6.21 -4.45 -16.02
C TYR A 59 -5.43 -5.72 -16.26
N GLU A 60 -6.01 -6.62 -17.04
CA GLU A 60 -5.44 -7.92 -17.40
C GLU A 60 -4.09 -7.79 -18.13
N HIS A 61 -3.98 -6.82 -19.03
CA HIS A 61 -2.80 -6.64 -19.85
C HIS A 61 -2.06 -5.34 -19.51
N VAL A 62 -0.80 -5.28 -19.92
CA VAL A 62 0.01 -4.06 -19.88
C VAL A 62 -0.67 -2.95 -20.69
N ASN A 63 -0.31 -1.70 -20.42
CA ASN A 63 -0.85 -0.52 -21.11
C ASN A 63 -2.39 -0.37 -21.00
N TYR A 64 -2.98 -0.86 -19.91
CA TYR A 64 -4.39 -0.69 -19.56
C TYR A 64 -5.36 -1.35 -20.55
N GLN A 65 -4.99 -2.52 -21.07
CA GLN A 65 -5.78 -3.29 -22.04
C GLN A 65 -6.38 -4.56 -21.42
N GLY A 66 -7.25 -5.23 -22.18
CA GLY A 66 -7.90 -6.47 -21.77
C GLY A 66 -9.07 -6.24 -20.81
N ARG A 67 -9.44 -7.27 -20.04
CA ARG A 67 -10.47 -7.13 -19.02
C ARG A 67 -10.00 -6.20 -17.91
N SER A 68 -10.94 -5.49 -17.29
CA SER A 68 -10.64 -4.60 -16.18
C SER A 68 -11.60 -4.79 -15.01
N ARG A 69 -11.14 -4.41 -13.82
CA ARG A 69 -11.92 -4.46 -12.58
C ARG A 69 -11.68 -3.20 -11.76
N ILE A 70 -12.77 -2.55 -11.37
CA ILE A 70 -12.73 -1.42 -10.45
C ILE A 70 -12.81 -1.96 -9.02
N ILE A 71 -11.91 -1.47 -8.16
CA ILE A 71 -11.83 -1.83 -6.75
C ILE A 71 -11.92 -0.55 -5.93
N THR A 72 -12.79 -0.56 -4.92
CA THR A 72 -13.07 0.58 -4.04
C THR A 72 -12.86 0.29 -2.56
N ARG A 73 -12.46 -0.95 -2.24
CA ARG A 73 -12.15 -1.42 -0.88
C ARG A 73 -11.17 -2.57 -0.91
N ALA A 74 -10.51 -2.83 0.22
CA ALA A 74 -9.65 -4.00 0.40
C ALA A 74 -10.37 -5.28 -0.08
N THR A 75 -9.71 -6.02 -0.97
CA THR A 75 -10.29 -7.19 -1.64
C THR A 75 -9.18 -8.20 -1.89
N ASN A 76 -9.44 -9.48 -1.63
CA ASN A 76 -8.55 -10.55 -2.03
C ASN A 76 -8.62 -10.71 -3.56
N LEU A 77 -7.51 -10.42 -4.26
CA LEU A 77 -7.44 -10.49 -5.73
C LEU A 77 -7.39 -11.94 -6.24
N ALA A 78 -6.92 -12.89 -5.43
CA ALA A 78 -6.91 -14.32 -5.74
C ALA A 78 -8.31 -14.96 -5.60
N ALA A 79 -9.30 -14.24 -5.06
CA ALA A 79 -10.66 -14.73 -4.94
C ALA A 79 -11.33 -14.81 -6.33
N GLY A 80 -11.20 -15.98 -6.97
CA GLY A 80 -11.68 -16.29 -8.32
C GLY A 80 -10.57 -16.97 -9.13
N HIS A 81 -10.91 -17.79 -10.14
CA HIS A 81 -9.97 -18.57 -10.96
C HIS A 81 -8.94 -17.75 -11.79
N HIS A 82 -8.73 -16.47 -11.48
CA HIS A 82 -7.89 -15.53 -12.21
C HIS A 82 -6.80 -14.91 -11.31
N ASN A 83 -6.29 -15.70 -10.35
CA ASN A 83 -5.12 -15.28 -9.59
C ASN A 83 -3.97 -14.95 -10.56
N ASP A 84 -3.31 -13.81 -10.35
CA ASP A 84 -2.14 -13.37 -11.12
C ASP A 84 -2.37 -12.93 -12.59
N MET A 85 -3.57 -12.45 -12.93
CA MET A 85 -3.85 -12.00 -14.30
C MET A 85 -3.66 -10.48 -14.52
N MET A 86 -3.48 -9.68 -13.47
CA MET A 86 -3.51 -8.22 -13.60
C MET A 86 -2.10 -7.67 -13.85
N SER A 87 -1.87 -7.15 -15.06
CA SER A 87 -0.55 -6.68 -15.51
C SER A 87 -0.37 -5.15 -15.45
N SER A 88 -1.46 -4.38 -15.33
CA SER A 88 -1.36 -2.93 -15.15
C SER A 88 -2.51 -2.35 -14.32
N HIS A 89 -2.34 -1.14 -13.79
CA HIS A 89 -3.33 -0.51 -12.92
C HIS A 89 -3.37 1.01 -13.09
N LYS A 90 -4.50 1.63 -12.77
CA LYS A 90 -4.67 3.08 -12.64
C LYS A 90 -5.26 3.39 -11.27
N VAL A 91 -4.59 4.24 -10.50
CA VAL A 91 -5.14 4.80 -9.26
C VAL A 91 -5.92 6.06 -9.59
N GLN A 92 -7.21 6.07 -9.29
CA GLN A 92 -8.06 7.27 -9.45
C GLN A 92 -8.13 8.07 -8.16
N LYS A 93 -8.18 7.41 -7.00
CA LYS A 93 -8.27 8.07 -5.69
C LYS A 93 -7.67 7.20 -4.58
N GLY A 94 -7.06 7.88 -3.60
CA GLY A 94 -6.49 7.25 -2.41
C GLY A 94 -5.12 6.61 -2.65
N VAL A 95 -4.69 5.81 -1.68
CA VAL A 95 -3.43 5.05 -1.70
C VAL A 95 -3.76 3.57 -1.65
N TRP A 96 -3.03 2.76 -2.42
CA TRP A 96 -3.29 1.32 -2.55
C TRP A 96 -2.02 0.52 -2.31
N LEU A 97 -2.13 -0.52 -1.48
CA LEU A 97 -1.12 -1.56 -1.33
C LEU A 97 -1.55 -2.77 -2.14
N LEU A 98 -0.73 -3.15 -3.12
CA LEU A 98 -0.88 -4.42 -3.84
C LEU A 98 0.15 -5.39 -3.27
N CYS A 99 -0.32 -6.49 -2.72
CA CYS A 99 0.51 -7.53 -2.12
C CYS A 99 0.35 -8.84 -2.88
N GLU A 100 1.42 -9.61 -2.98
CA GLU A 100 1.44 -11.00 -3.45
C GLU A 100 0.99 -11.98 -2.35
#